data_AF-W7IT77-F1
#
_entry.id   AF-W7IT77-F1
#
_cell.length_a   1.000
_cell.length_b   1.000
_cell.length_c   1.000
_cell.angle_alpha   90.00
_cell.angle_beta   90.00
_cell.angle_gamma   90.00
#
_symmetry.space_group_name_H-M   'P 1'
#
loop_
_entity.id
_entity.type
_entity.pdbx_description
1 polymer ?
#
loop_
_entity_poly.entity_id
_entity_poly.type
_entity_poly.pdbx_seq_one_letter_code
_entity_poly.pdbx_strand_id
1 'polypeptide(L)'
;MVEREDGPFFEAAYRAAGEVDDSVGEERRRAWWRAVPRFAVALVEGVLRDWLVIGAVLFSLVVAVVGGTSGVVGWAVAGVVAGVVGVVLVGVAVRRKWSFGAQWAVILGVVVAQAAYLVLFWKTR
;
A
#
# COMPACT_ATOMS: atom_id res chain seq x y z
N MET A 1 -1.33 25.90 -7.81
CA MET A 1 -2.19 24.73 -7.60
C MET A 1 -1.41 23.79 -6.70
N VAL A 2 -1.77 23.71 -5.42
CA VAL A 2 -1.05 22.89 -4.42
C VAL A 2 -1.30 21.42 -4.73
N GLU A 3 -0.22 20.67 -4.93
CA GLU A 3 -0.24 19.26 -5.29
C GLU A 3 -0.99 18.43 -4.24
N ARG A 4 -1.94 17.61 -4.71
CA ARG A 4 -2.65 16.60 -3.92
C ARG A 4 -1.70 15.44 -3.62
N GLU A 5 -0.75 15.65 -2.71
CA GLU A 5 0.18 14.59 -2.28
C GLU A 5 -0.32 13.78 -1.08
N ASP A 6 -1.26 14.33 -0.33
CA ASP A 6 -1.78 13.73 0.90
C ASP A 6 -3.06 12.91 0.64
N GLY A 7 -3.12 11.69 1.21
CA GLY A 7 -4.29 10.82 1.11
C GLY A 7 -5.56 11.46 1.70
N PRO A 8 -6.77 10.98 1.34
CA PRO A 8 -8.03 11.60 1.76
C PRO A 8 -8.17 11.69 3.30
N PHE A 9 -7.50 10.80 4.03
CA PHE A 9 -7.48 10.80 5.49
C PHE A 9 -6.50 11.81 6.08
N PHE A 10 -5.38 12.12 5.40
CA PHE A 10 -4.50 13.22 5.77
C PHE A 10 -5.18 14.58 5.54
N GLU A 11 -5.94 14.72 4.46
CA GLU A 11 -6.74 15.94 4.22
C GLU A 11 -7.81 16.12 5.32
N ALA A 12 -8.46 15.03 5.73
CA ALA A 12 -9.41 15.05 6.85
C ALA A 12 -8.72 15.37 8.19
N ALA A 13 -7.49 14.92 8.40
CA ALA A 13 -6.69 15.22 9.59
C ALA A 13 -6.25 16.69 9.62
N TYR A 14 -5.81 17.26 8.49
CA TYR A 14 -5.49 18.69 8.37
C TYR A 14 -6.70 19.59 8.60
N ARG A 15 -7.86 19.24 8.04
CA ARG A 15 -9.09 19.99 8.28
C ARG A 15 -9.49 19.96 9.76
N ALA A 16 -9.35 18.79 10.40
CA ALA A 16 -9.59 18.67 11.84
C ALA A 16 -8.55 19.42 12.69
N ALA A 17 -7.31 19.57 12.22
CA ALA A 17 -6.30 20.42 12.86
C ALA A 17 -6.71 21.90 12.84
N GLY A 18 -7.24 22.39 11.70
CA GLY A 18 -7.75 23.75 11.58
C GLY A 18 -8.92 24.04 12.53
N GLU A 19 -9.88 23.11 12.64
CA GLU A 19 -10.99 23.22 13.60
C GLU A 19 -10.53 23.30 15.07
N VAL A 20 -9.40 22.66 15.40
CA VAL A 20 -8.79 22.71 16.73
C VAL A 20 -8.03 24.01 16.98
N ASP A 21 -7.46 24.61 15.96
CA ASP A 21 -6.71 25.87 16.06
C ASP A 21 -7.66 27.08 16.17
N ASP A 22 -8.79 27.02 15.47
CA ASP A 22 -9.85 28.05 15.50
C ASP A 22 -10.70 28.03 16.78
N SER A 23 -10.57 27.01 17.64
CA SER A 23 -11.40 26.84 18.85
C SER A 23 -10.67 27.25 20.13
N VAL A 24 -11.41 27.88 21.06
CA VAL A 24 -10.89 28.40 22.34
C VAL A 24 -11.63 27.78 23.53
N GLY A 25 -10.93 27.65 24.67
CA GLY A 25 -11.52 27.15 25.92
C GLY A 25 -11.96 25.67 25.89
N GLU A 26 -13.11 25.35 26.46
CA GLU A 26 -13.62 23.97 26.55
C GLU A 26 -13.99 23.35 25.19
N GLU A 27 -14.35 24.18 24.20
CA GLU A 27 -14.65 23.73 22.85
C GLU A 27 -13.42 23.16 22.15
N ARG A 28 -12.24 23.73 22.43
CA ARG A 28 -10.95 23.22 21.95
C ARG A 28 -10.70 21.78 22.40
N ARG A 29 -11.03 21.46 23.66
CA ARG A 29 -10.87 20.10 24.20
C ARG A 29 -11.78 19.10 23.48
N ARG A 30 -13.03 19.49 23.17
CA ARG A 30 -13.96 18.63 22.41
C ARG A 30 -13.55 18.48 20.94
N ALA A 31 -13.08 19.56 20.31
CA ALA A 31 -12.55 19.53 18.94
C ALA A 31 -11.33 18.60 18.85
N TRP A 32 -10.43 18.68 19.84
CA TRP A 32 -9.25 17.83 19.92
C TRP A 32 -9.63 16.34 20.01
N TRP A 33 -10.54 15.97 20.92
CA TRP A 33 -11.03 14.59 21.03
C TRP A 33 -11.73 14.07 19.78
N ARG A 34 -12.38 14.94 19.00
CA ARG A 34 -12.96 14.55 17.69
C ARG A 34 -11.91 14.40 16.59
N ALA A 35 -10.79 15.10 16.69
CA ALA A 35 -9.71 15.05 15.72
C ALA A 35 -8.77 13.84 15.92
N VAL A 36 -8.54 13.42 17.17
CA VAL A 36 -7.72 12.25 17.54
C VAL A 36 -7.96 11.00 16.67
N PRO A 37 -9.20 10.50 16.48
CA PRO A 37 -9.40 9.30 15.67
C PRO A 37 -8.99 9.50 14.21
N ARG A 38 -9.12 10.71 13.65
CA ARG A 38 -8.71 11.00 12.26
C ARG A 38 -7.20 10.99 12.11
N PHE A 39 -6.47 11.56 13.07
CA PHE A 39 -5.01 11.46 13.12
C PHE A 39 -4.53 10.02 13.29
N ALA A 40 -5.19 9.24 14.14
CA ALA A 40 -4.86 7.83 14.34
C ALA A 40 -5.04 7.02 13.04
N VAL A 41 -6.14 7.24 12.31
CA VAL A 41 -6.38 6.58 11.01
C VAL A 41 -5.31 6.97 9.99
N ALA A 42 -4.98 8.27 9.86
CA ALA A 42 -3.95 8.72 8.92
C ALA A 42 -2.55 8.15 9.24
N LEU A 43 -2.21 8.04 10.52
CA LEU A 43 -0.96 7.39 10.96
C LEU A 43 -0.95 5.90 10.65
N VAL A 44 -2.03 5.20 11.00
CA VAL A 44 -2.16 3.76 10.72
C VAL A 44 -2.07 3.50 9.23
N GLU A 45 -2.69 4.33 8.40
CA GLU A 45 -2.64 4.21 6.95
C GLU A 45 -1.24 4.43 6.38
N GLY A 46 -0.51 5.45 6.84
CA GLY A 46 0.87 5.69 6.43
C GLY A 46 1.77 4.49 6.77
N VAL A 47 1.68 4.01 8.01
CA VAL A 47 2.44 2.84 8.48
C VAL A 47 2.04 1.58 7.71
N LEU A 48 0.75 1.32 7.58
CA LEU A 48 0.21 0.14 6.89
C LEU A 48 0.64 0.11 5.42
N ARG A 49 0.64 1.27 4.76
CA ARG A 49 1.08 1.41 3.37
C ARG A 49 2.57 1.07 3.22
N ASP A 50 3.42 1.57 4.10
CA ASP A 50 4.85 1.24 4.06
C ASP A 50 5.10 -0.26 4.28
N TRP A 51 4.43 -0.85 5.27
CA TRP A 51 4.50 -2.30 5.50
C TRP A 51 3.98 -3.13 4.33
N LEU A 52 2.92 -2.68 3.67
CA LEU A 52 2.36 -3.34 2.49
C LEU A 52 3.26 -3.22 1.27
N VAL A 53 3.93 -2.08 1.07
CA VAL A 53 4.92 -1.92 0.00
C VAL A 53 6.07 -2.89 0.22
N ILE A 54 6.63 -2.93 1.44
CA ILE A 54 7.71 -3.87 1.80
C ILE A 54 7.22 -5.31 1.62
N GLY A 55 6.02 -5.62 2.12
CA GLY A 55 5.40 -6.94 2.03
C GLY A 55 5.20 -7.38 0.58
N ALA A 56 4.68 -6.52 -0.29
CA ALA A 56 4.48 -6.81 -1.70
C ALA A 56 5.81 -7.03 -2.43
N VAL A 57 6.85 -6.25 -2.13
CA VAL A 57 8.19 -6.45 -2.69
C VAL A 57 8.79 -7.77 -2.24
N LEU A 58 8.74 -8.09 -0.95
CA LEU A 58 9.22 -9.36 -0.41
C LEU A 58 8.46 -10.55 -0.99
N PHE A 59 7.14 -10.45 -1.09
CA PHE A 59 6.31 -11.50 -1.69
C PHE A 59 6.66 -11.73 -3.17
N SER A 60 6.96 -10.66 -3.89
CA SER A 60 7.42 -10.72 -5.28
C SER A 60 8.73 -11.48 -5.41
N LEU A 61 9.67 -11.25 -4.49
CA LEU A 61 10.93 -11.98 -4.42
C LEU A 61 10.70 -13.47 -4.11
N VAL A 62 9.81 -13.79 -3.17
CA VAL A 62 9.44 -15.17 -2.86
C VAL A 62 8.88 -15.87 -4.09
N VAL A 63 7.95 -15.24 -4.82
CA VAL A 63 7.38 -15.81 -6.06
C VAL A 63 8.44 -16.05 -7.12
N ALA A 64 9.39 -15.11 -7.30
CA ALA A 64 10.49 -15.29 -8.24
C ALA A 64 11.39 -16.47 -7.86
N VAL A 65 11.74 -16.63 -6.58
CA VAL A 65 12.57 -17.72 -6.08
C VAL A 65 11.85 -19.06 -6.17
N VAL A 66 10.58 -19.13 -5.78
CA VAL A 66 9.75 -20.35 -5.85
C VAL A 66 9.58 -20.79 -7.30
N GLY A 67 9.29 -19.86 -8.20
CA GLY A 67 9.26 -20.14 -9.64
C GLY A 67 10.61 -20.65 -10.12
N GLY A 68 11.69 -19.90 -9.89
CA GLY A 68 13.03 -20.24 -10.37
C GLY A 68 13.55 -21.60 -9.90
N THR A 69 13.12 -22.06 -8.72
CA THR A 69 13.50 -23.36 -8.13
C THR A 69 12.51 -24.49 -8.43
N SER A 70 11.48 -24.25 -9.25
CA SER A 70 10.42 -25.22 -9.53
C SER A 70 10.86 -26.45 -10.34
N GLY A 71 11.96 -26.36 -11.10
CA GLY A 71 12.41 -27.41 -12.02
C GLY A 71 11.60 -27.51 -13.32
N VAL A 72 10.53 -26.71 -13.48
CA VAL A 72 9.70 -26.65 -14.69
C VAL A 72 9.90 -25.30 -15.36
N VAL A 73 10.42 -25.28 -16.58
CA VAL A 73 10.80 -24.04 -17.29
C VAL A 73 9.65 -23.03 -17.37
N GLY A 74 8.43 -23.49 -17.67
CA GLY A 74 7.26 -22.62 -17.75
C GLY A 74 6.95 -21.89 -16.45
N TRP A 75 6.95 -22.62 -15.32
CA TRP A 75 6.75 -22.03 -13.99
C TRP A 75 7.93 -21.17 -13.57
N ALA A 76 9.16 -21.54 -13.90
CA ALA A 76 10.34 -20.73 -13.62
C ALA A 76 10.29 -19.36 -14.29
N VAL A 77 10.00 -19.32 -15.60
CA VAL A 77 9.87 -18.07 -16.34
C VAL A 77 8.70 -17.24 -15.82
N ALA A 78 7.53 -17.86 -15.61
CA ALA A 78 6.35 -17.16 -15.14
C ALA A 78 6.56 -16.53 -13.74
N GLY A 79 7.14 -17.27 -12.79
CA GLY A 79 7.40 -16.78 -11.44
C GLY A 79 8.42 -15.65 -11.41
N VAL A 80 9.52 -15.77 -12.15
CA VAL A 80 10.55 -14.71 -12.23
C VAL A 80 9.97 -13.44 -12.85
N VAL A 81 9.26 -13.55 -13.98
CA VAL A 81 8.64 -12.40 -14.64
C VAL A 81 7.59 -11.75 -13.74
N ALA A 82 6.72 -12.55 -13.10
CA ALA A 82 5.69 -12.04 -12.19
C ALA A 82 6.30 -11.30 -10.98
N GLY A 83 7.38 -11.84 -10.39
CA GLY A 83 8.10 -11.21 -9.30
C GLY A 83 8.72 -9.87 -9.72
N VAL A 84 9.46 -9.84 -10.84
CA VAL A 84 10.09 -8.61 -11.34
C VAL A 84 9.04 -7.54 -11.66
N VAL A 85 7.97 -7.91 -12.37
CA VAL A 85 6.87 -7.00 -12.71
C VAL A 85 6.19 -6.46 -11.45
N GLY A 86 5.97 -7.31 -10.44
CA GLY A 86 5.39 -6.90 -9.15
C GLY A 86 6.23 -5.83 -8.45
N VAL A 87 7.55 -6.05 -8.33
CA VAL A 87 8.47 -5.07 -7.73
C VAL A 87 8.47 -3.75 -8.52
N VAL A 88 8.57 -3.83 -9.85
CA VAL A 88 8.61 -2.65 -10.71
C VAL A 88 7.31 -1.85 -10.61
N LEU A 89 6.15 -2.51 -10.65
CA LEU A 89 4.85 -1.83 -10.56
C LEU A 89 4.67 -1.11 -9.23
N VAL A 90 4.97 -1.76 -8.11
CA VAL A 90 4.90 -1.13 -6.78
C VAL A 90 5.89 0.03 -6.69
N GLY A 91 7.14 -0.17 -7.13
CA GLY A 91 8.16 0.88 -7.13
C GLY A 91 7.78 2.08 -7.99
N VAL A 92 7.18 1.86 -9.17
CA VAL A 92 6.69 2.93 -10.05
C VAL A 92 5.50 3.64 -9.42
N ALA A 93 4.54 2.93 -8.84
CA ALA A 93 3.36 3.54 -8.21
C ALA A 93 3.75 4.44 -7.02
N VAL A 94 4.74 4.02 -6.23
CA VAL A 94 5.29 4.82 -5.14
C VAL A 94 6.09 6.01 -5.69
N ARG A 95 7.03 5.77 -6.61
CA ARG A 95 7.94 6.81 -7.14
C ARG A 95 7.21 7.88 -7.94
N ARG A 96 6.21 7.52 -8.74
CA ARG A 96 5.39 8.46 -9.52
C ARG A 96 4.29 9.13 -8.69
N LYS A 97 4.27 8.93 -7.36
CA LYS A 97 3.29 9.52 -6.45
C LYS A 97 1.85 9.36 -6.97
N TRP A 98 1.52 8.15 -7.43
CA TRP A 98 0.17 7.87 -7.91
C TRP A 98 -0.86 8.19 -6.84
N SER A 99 -2.07 8.56 -7.27
CA SER A 99 -3.17 8.84 -6.33
C SER A 99 -3.33 7.69 -5.33
N PHE A 100 -3.69 8.04 -4.10
CA PHE A 100 -3.83 7.09 -3.00
C PHE A 100 -4.57 5.80 -3.38
N GLY A 101 -5.76 5.93 -3.99
CA GLY A 101 -6.55 4.77 -4.42
C GLY A 101 -5.84 3.92 -5.49
N ALA A 102 -5.10 4.54 -6.39
CA ALA A 102 -4.35 3.82 -7.43
C ALA A 102 -3.16 3.04 -6.84
N GLN A 103 -2.48 3.56 -5.83
CA GLN A 103 -1.40 2.84 -5.15
C GLN A 103 -1.92 1.60 -4.43
N TRP A 104 -3.03 1.73 -3.71
CA TRP A 104 -3.70 0.60 -3.08
C TRP A 104 -4.16 -0.44 -4.08
N ALA A 105 -4.75 -0.02 -5.21
CA ALA A 105 -5.17 -0.93 -6.26
C ALA A 105 -3.98 -1.70 -6.86
N VAL A 106 -2.84 -1.05 -7.09
CA VAL A 106 -1.63 -1.72 -7.59
C VAL A 106 -1.07 -2.70 -6.56
N ILE A 107 -0.91 -2.28 -5.31
CA ILE A 107 -0.35 -3.14 -4.25
C ILE A 107 -1.24 -4.37 -4.05
N LEU A 108 -2.55 -4.18 -3.89
CA LEU A 108 -3.49 -5.30 -3.76
C LEU A 108 -3.49 -6.17 -5.01
N GLY A 109 -3.46 -5.58 -6.20
CA GLY A 109 -3.40 -6.31 -7.46
C GLY A 109 -2.16 -7.20 -7.55
N VAL A 110 -0.99 -6.69 -7.18
CA VAL A 110 0.27 -7.45 -7.15
C VAL A 110 0.19 -8.59 -6.14
N VAL A 111 -0.29 -8.33 -4.93
CA VAL A 111 -0.44 -9.36 -3.89
C VAL A 111 -1.40 -10.46 -4.33
N VAL A 112 -2.57 -10.10 -4.87
CA VAL A 112 -3.58 -11.07 -5.34
C VAL A 112 -3.04 -11.89 -6.51
N ALA A 113 -2.38 -11.27 -7.49
CA ALA A 113 -1.80 -11.97 -8.63
C ALA A 113 -0.73 -12.98 -8.19
N GLN A 114 0.11 -12.61 -7.22
CA GLN A 114 1.15 -13.50 -6.69
C GLN A 114 0.58 -14.63 -5.85
N ALA A 115 -0.44 -14.36 -5.05
CA ALA A 115 -1.15 -15.41 -4.32
C ALA A 115 -1.80 -16.40 -5.30
N ALA A 116 -2.44 -15.90 -6.35
CA ALA A 116 -3.02 -16.73 -7.41
C ALA A 116 -1.95 -17.58 -8.11
N TYR A 117 -0.79 -16.99 -8.43
CA TYR A 117 0.34 -17.74 -8.98
C TYR A 117 0.76 -18.89 -8.06
N LEU A 118 0.95 -18.64 -6.76
CA LEU A 118 1.37 -19.69 -5.81
C LEU A 118 0.32 -20.79 -5.66
N VAL A 119 -0.98 -20.43 -5.61
CA VAL A 119 -2.08 -21.39 -5.53
C VAL A 119 -2.13 -22.27 -6.79
N LEU A 120 -2.02 -21.67 -7.97
CA LEU A 120 -2.01 -22.40 -9.23
C LEU A 120 -0.78 -23.32 -9.32
N PHE A 121 0.39 -22.79 -8.99
CA PHE A 121 1.64 -23.54 -8.94
C PHE A 121 1.51 -24.80 -8.07
N TRP A 122 1.00 -24.65 -6.84
CA TRP A 122 0.79 -25.76 -5.91
C TRP A 122 -0.24 -26.78 -6.38
N LYS A 123 -1.30 -26.33 -7.05
CA LYS A 123 -2.34 -27.24 -7.56
C LYS A 123 -1.84 -28.09 -8.74
N THR A 124 -0.87 -27.58 -9.49
CA THR A 124 -0.35 -28.23 -10.72
C THR A 124 0.95 -28.99 -10.52
N ARG A 125 1.55 -28.93 -9.33
CA ARG A 125 2.76 -29.66 -8.96
C ARG A 125 2.40 -30.91 -8.18
#